data_AF-A0A9D0BEX1-F1
#
_entry.id   AF-A0A9D0BEX1-F1
#
_cell.length_a   1.000
_cell.length_b   1.000
_cell.length_c   1.000
_cell.angle_alpha   90.00
_cell.angle_beta   90.00
_cell.angle_gamma   90.00
#
_symmetry.space_group_name_H-M   'P 1'
#
loop_
_entity.id
_entity.type
_entity.pdbx_description
1 polymer ?
#
loop_
_entity_poly.entity_id
_entity_poly.type
_entity_poly.pdbx_seq_one_letter_code
_entity_poly.pdbx_strand_id
1 'polypeptide(L)'
;MDGIKLDENGIPVLEQPLDTATPEPAAQEKAADLRDEARIEALLQNESVARLLDDLTEDLHKLVSWKIENFLKEEINRLVHEATEQGAARLSEDIRVQLELALPQLLAEVATQADKG
;
A
#
# COMPACT_ATOMS: atom_id res chain seq x y z
N MET A 1 -40.59 32.36 22.31
CA MET A 1 -39.23 31.97 22.76
C MET A 1 -39.41 31.50 24.19
N ASP A 2 -39.58 30.19 24.36
CA ASP A 2 -39.84 29.61 25.67
C ASP A 2 -38.56 29.64 26.51
N GLY A 3 -38.65 30.27 27.69
CA GLY A 3 -37.54 30.43 28.60
C GLY A 3 -37.16 29.10 29.23
N ILE A 4 -35.92 28.68 29.04
CA ILE A 4 -35.35 27.49 29.67
C ILE A 4 -35.40 27.69 31.20
N LYS A 5 -36.10 26.81 31.93
CA LYS A 5 -36.13 26.86 33.39
C LYS A 5 -34.79 26.42 33.95
N LEU A 6 -34.16 27.28 34.75
CA LEU A 6 -32.92 27.01 35.44
C LEU A 6 -33.21 26.71 36.93
N ASP A 7 -32.42 25.82 37.54
CA ASP A 7 -32.46 25.55 38.97
C ASP A 7 -31.73 26.64 39.79
N GLU A 8 -31.70 26.47 41.11
CA GLU A 8 -31.06 27.41 42.05
C GLU A 8 -29.55 27.58 41.84
N ASN A 9 -28.92 26.68 41.07
CA ASN A 9 -27.51 26.73 40.69
C ASN A 9 -27.30 27.22 39.25
N GLY A 10 -28.36 27.65 38.56
CA GLY A 10 -28.31 28.12 37.19
C GLY A 10 -28.20 27.01 36.14
N ILE A 11 -28.50 25.76 36.50
CA ILE A 11 -28.45 24.61 35.60
C ILE A 11 -29.82 24.43 34.94
N PRO A 12 -29.90 24.25 33.61
CA PRO A 12 -31.16 23.99 32.94
C PRO A 12 -31.81 22.70 33.43
N VAL A 13 -33.00 22.85 34.00
CA VAL A 13 -33.82 21.73 34.47
C VAL A 13 -34.38 21.02 33.26
N LEU A 14 -34.10 19.72 33.15
CA LEU A 14 -34.71 18.86 32.15
C LEU A 14 -36.22 18.80 32.42
N GLU A 15 -37.03 19.45 31.58
CA GLU A 15 -38.50 19.48 31.73
C GLU A 15 -39.15 18.11 31.48
N GLN A 16 -38.43 17.18 30.86
CA GLN A 16 -38.84 15.80 30.69
C GLN A 16 -37.76 14.88 31.25
N PRO A 17 -38.11 13.88 32.10
CA PRO A 17 -37.17 12.84 32.47
C PRO A 17 -36.71 12.14 31.18
N LEU A 18 -35.40 11.90 31.04
CA LEU A 18 -34.92 11.02 29.98
C LEU A 18 -35.63 9.68 30.17
N ASP A 19 -36.45 9.30 29.19
CA ASP A 19 -36.96 7.94 29.12
C ASP A 19 -35.75 7.03 28.86
N THR A 20 -35.27 6.39 29.92
CA THR A 20 -34.19 5.40 29.85
C THR A 20 -34.72 4.04 29.42
N ALA A 21 -35.94 3.97 28.86
CA ALA A 21 -36.31 2.83 28.05
C ALA A 21 -35.16 2.60 27.06
N THR A 22 -34.45 1.48 27.26
CA THR A 22 -33.47 0.94 26.32
C THR A 22 -34.06 1.16 24.94
N PRO A 23 -33.40 1.87 24.00
CA PRO A 23 -33.93 1.97 22.65
C PRO A 23 -34.24 0.54 22.24
N GLU A 24 -35.52 0.24 21.99
CA GLU A 24 -35.91 -1.12 21.61
C GLU A 24 -34.94 -1.51 20.51
N PRO A 25 -34.19 -2.62 20.66
CA PRO A 25 -33.28 -3.04 19.61
C PRO A 25 -34.15 -3.14 18.38
N ALA A 26 -33.93 -2.25 17.41
CA ALA A 26 -34.64 -2.25 16.15
C ALA A 26 -34.67 -3.71 15.73
N ALA A 27 -35.88 -4.26 15.60
CA ALA A 27 -36.07 -5.70 15.36
C ALA A 27 -35.02 -6.09 14.35
N GLN A 28 -34.04 -6.93 14.76
CA GLN A 28 -32.92 -7.29 13.90
C GLN A 28 -33.57 -7.91 12.67
N GLU A 29 -33.68 -7.11 11.60
CA GLU A 29 -34.11 -7.62 10.31
C GLU A 29 -33.12 -8.75 10.05
N LYS A 30 -33.65 -9.97 9.93
CA LYS A 30 -32.88 -11.16 9.61
C LYS A 30 -31.89 -10.75 8.54
N ALA A 31 -30.59 -10.78 8.89
CA ALA A 31 -29.53 -10.42 7.97
C ALA A 31 -29.83 -11.11 6.64
N ALA A 32 -30.00 -10.32 5.59
CA ALA A 32 -30.45 -10.84 4.30
C ALA A 32 -29.48 -11.92 3.85
N ASP A 33 -30.01 -13.10 3.48
CA ASP A 33 -29.19 -14.17 2.95
C ASP A 33 -28.67 -13.75 1.57
N LEU A 34 -27.38 -13.39 1.52
CA LEU A 34 -26.69 -12.93 0.31
C LEU A 34 -26.28 -14.08 -0.61
N ARG A 35 -26.86 -15.27 -0.44
CA ARG A 35 -26.69 -16.42 -1.36
C ARG A 35 -27.88 -16.62 -2.29
N ASP A 36 -28.95 -15.85 -2.11
CA ASP A 36 -30.14 -15.88 -2.96
C ASP A 36 -29.95 -14.98 -4.19
N GLU A 37 -29.75 -15.59 -5.36
CA GLU A 37 -29.53 -14.89 -6.63
C GLU A 37 -30.67 -13.95 -7.01
N ALA A 38 -31.93 -14.35 -6.79
CA ALA A 38 -33.09 -13.50 -7.10
C ALA A 38 -33.15 -12.26 -6.22
N ARG A 39 -32.66 -12.38 -4.97
CA ARG A 39 -32.60 -11.27 -4.02
C ARG A 39 -31.40 -10.36 -4.28
N ILE A 40 -30.26 -10.91 -4.70
CA ILE A 40 -29.13 -10.13 -5.19
C ILE A 40 -29.56 -9.28 -6.38
N GLU A 41 -30.27 -9.87 -7.34
CA GLU A 41 -30.76 -9.14 -8.52
C GLU A 41 -31.68 -7.97 -8.12
N ALA A 42 -32.61 -8.19 -7.19
CA ALA A 42 -33.46 -7.12 -6.66
C ALA A 42 -32.68 -6.01 -5.94
N LEU A 43 -31.61 -6.35 -5.22
CA LEU A 43 -30.73 -5.37 -4.58
C LEU A 43 -29.88 -4.60 -5.60
N LEU A 44 -29.44 -5.26 -6.67
CA LEU A 44 -28.68 -4.63 -7.77
C LEU A 44 -29.54 -3.68 -8.61
N GLN A 45 -30.87 -3.88 -8.64
CA GLN A 45 -31.78 -2.90 -9.26
C GLN A 45 -31.87 -1.59 -8.47
N ASN A 46 -31.42 -1.58 -7.21
CA ASN A 46 -31.30 -0.34 -6.44
C ASN A 46 -30.06 0.44 -6.90
N GLU A 47 -30.30 1.60 -7.51
CA GLU A 47 -29.27 2.47 -8.09
C GLU A 47 -28.17 2.85 -7.09
N SER A 48 -28.49 3.04 -5.80
CA SER A 48 -27.45 3.36 -4.80
C SER A 48 -26.55 2.17 -4.51
N VAL A 49 -27.10 0.95 -4.53
CA VAL A 49 -26.33 -0.29 -4.29
C VAL A 49 -25.43 -0.59 -5.48
N ALA A 50 -25.95 -0.44 -6.70
CA ALA A 50 -25.18 -0.62 -7.92
C ALA A 50 -23.98 0.33 -8.00
N ARG A 51 -24.20 1.64 -7.77
CA ARG A 51 -23.10 2.62 -7.77
C ARG A 51 -22.03 2.33 -6.71
N LEU A 52 -22.44 1.91 -5.52
CA LEU A 52 -21.50 1.60 -4.44
C LEU A 52 -20.63 0.37 -4.77
N LEU A 53 -21.22 -0.63 -5.45
CA LEU A 53 -20.46 -1.77 -5.95
C LEU A 53 -19.53 -1.40 -7.11
N ASP A 54 -19.94 -0.50 -7.99
CA ASP A 54 -19.09 0.02 -9.06
C ASP A 54 -17.89 0.79 -8.48
N ASP A 55 -18.13 1.71 -7.54
CA ASP A 55 -17.08 2.46 -6.83
C ASP A 55 -16.11 1.52 -6.12
N LEU A 56 -16.63 0.52 -5.40
CA LEU A 56 -15.81 -0.47 -4.70
C LEU A 56 -15.00 -1.32 -5.68
N THR A 57 -15.57 -1.67 -6.83
CA THR A 57 -14.87 -2.42 -7.88
C THR A 57 -13.75 -1.59 -8.49
N GLU A 58 -13.98 -0.29 -8.72
CA GLU A 58 -12.96 0.63 -9.21
C GLU A 58 -11.82 0.79 -8.19
N ASP A 59 -12.15 0.97 -6.91
CA ASP A 59 -11.17 1.08 -5.84
C ASP A 59 -10.36 -0.20 -5.67
N LEU A 60 -11.02 -1.36 -5.75
CA LEU A 60 -10.33 -2.65 -5.73
C LEU A 60 -9.39 -2.80 -6.91
N HIS A 61 -9.81 -2.39 -8.11
CA HIS A 61 -8.99 -2.43 -9.31
C HIS A 61 -7.75 -1.53 -9.18
N LYS A 62 -7.92 -0.30 -8.66
CA LYS A 62 -6.83 0.63 -8.38
C LYS A 62 -5.85 0.04 -7.36
N LEU A 63 -6.37 -0.54 -6.27
CA LEU A 63 -5.53 -1.11 -5.21
C LEU A 63 -4.72 -2.30 -5.72
N VAL A 64 -5.35 -3.22 -6.46
CA VAL A 64 -4.67 -4.37 -7.03
C VAL A 64 -3.60 -3.92 -8.03
N SER A 65 -3.92 -2.99 -8.93
CA SER A 65 -2.96 -2.44 -9.89
C SER A 65 -1.76 -1.81 -9.18
N TRP A 66 -2.01 -0.96 -8.19
CA TRP A 66 -0.95 -0.35 -7.38
C TRP A 66 -0.10 -1.39 -6.65
N LYS A 67 -0.73 -2.42 -6.08
CA LYS A 67 -0.02 -3.46 -5.34
C LYS A 67 0.88 -4.30 -6.25
N ILE A 68 0.40 -4.65 -7.45
CA ILE A 68 1.18 -5.35 -8.47
C ILE A 68 2.35 -4.46 -8.93
N GLU A 69 2.10 -3.19 -9.21
CA GLU A 69 3.15 -2.25 -9.64
C GLU A 69 4.25 -2.13 -8.58
N ASN A 70 3.89 -1.97 -7.31
CA ASN A 70 4.87 -1.89 -6.22
C ASN A 70 5.68 -3.18 -6.07
N PHE A 71 5.00 -4.34 -6.12
CA PHE A 71 5.67 -5.63 -6.04
C PHE A 71 6.68 -5.80 -7.19
N LEU A 72 6.29 -5.46 -8.41
CA LEU A 72 7.18 -5.52 -9.57
C LEU A 72 8.36 -4.55 -9.43
N LYS A 73 8.14 -3.33 -8.94
CA LYS A 73 9.22 -2.36 -8.71
C LYS A 73 10.22 -2.86 -7.67
N GLU A 74 9.75 -3.41 -6.56
CA GLU A 74 10.61 -3.98 -5.52
C GLU A 74 11.43 -5.14 -6.08
N GLU A 75 10.80 -6.06 -6.81
CA GLU A 75 11.46 -7.24 -7.36
C GLU A 75 12.46 -6.88 -8.47
N ILE A 76 12.11 -5.94 -9.36
CA ILE A 76 13.03 -5.43 -10.37
C ILE A 76 14.23 -4.74 -9.71
N ASN A 77 14.01 -3.90 -8.69
CA ASN A 77 15.11 -3.25 -7.98
C ASN A 77 16.02 -4.27 -7.29
N ARG A 78 15.44 -5.31 -6.67
CA ARG A 78 16.20 -6.41 -6.06
C ARG A 78 17.06 -7.11 -7.11
N LEU A 79 16.47 -7.51 -8.24
CA LEU A 79 17.19 -8.18 -9.33
C LEU A 79 18.29 -7.30 -9.93
N VAL A 80 18.02 -6.01 -10.16
CA VAL A 80 19.01 -5.06 -10.65
C VAL A 80 20.16 -4.91 -9.66
N HIS A 81 19.85 -4.79 -8.37
CA HIS A 81 20.87 -4.67 -7.33
C HIS A 81 21.73 -5.93 -7.26
N GLU A 82 21.12 -7.12 -7.21
CA GLU A 82 21.83 -8.40 -7.21
C GLU A 82 22.71 -8.57 -8.45
N ALA A 83 22.18 -8.28 -9.64
CA ALA A 83 22.95 -8.37 -10.88
C ALA A 83 24.10 -7.34 -10.92
N THR A 84 23.87 -6.13 -10.39
CA THR A 84 24.89 -5.07 -10.35
C THR A 84 25.99 -5.40 -9.34
N GLU A 85 25.66 -5.90 -8.15
CA GLU A 85 26.65 -6.29 -7.15
C GLU A 85 27.48 -7.48 -7.61
N GLN A 86 26.84 -8.53 -8.13
CA GLN A 86 27.53 -9.69 -8.66
C GLN A 86 28.38 -9.34 -9.88
N GLY A 87 27.85 -8.52 -10.79
CA GLY A 87 28.55 -8.03 -11.96
C GLY A 87 29.75 -7.16 -11.62
N ALA A 88 29.58 -6.20 -10.70
CA ALA A 88 30.65 -5.30 -10.26
C ALA A 88 31.76 -6.06 -9.52
N ALA A 89 31.40 -7.00 -8.63
CA ALA A 89 32.38 -7.83 -7.93
C ALA A 89 33.19 -8.68 -8.91
N ARG A 90 32.51 -9.33 -9.87
CA ARG A 90 33.17 -10.14 -10.90
C ARG A 90 34.07 -9.31 -11.81
N LEU A 91 33.59 -8.14 -12.27
CA LEU A 91 34.36 -7.24 -13.11
C LEU A 91 35.60 -6.69 -12.38
N SER A 92 35.47 -6.35 -11.09
CA SER A 92 36.60 -5.90 -10.28
C SER A 92 37.65 -6.99 -10.11
N GLU A 93 37.24 -8.25 -9.96
CA GLU A 93 38.15 -9.38 -9.89
C GLU A 93 38.86 -9.61 -11.22
N ASP A 94 38.13 -9.61 -12.33
CA ASP A 94 38.69 -9.77 -13.68
C ASP A 94 39.72 -8.66 -13.99
N ILE A 95 39.41 -7.40 -13.66
CA ILE A 95 40.36 -6.28 -13.81
C ILE A 95 41.61 -6.49 -12.96
N ARG A 96 41.46 -6.92 -11.70
CA ARG A 96 42.61 -7.19 -10.82
C ARG A 96 43.50 -8.27 -11.41
N VAL A 97 42.93 -9.40 -11.83
CA VAL A 97 43.67 -10.51 -12.44
C VAL A 97 44.37 -10.06 -13.72
N GLN A 98 43.68 -9.32 -14.60
CA GLN A 98 44.33 -8.81 -15.82
C GLN A 98 45.45 -7.82 -15.54
N LEU A 99 45.26 -6.94 -14.55
CA LEU A 99 46.32 -6.05 -14.09
C LEU A 99 47.50 -6.83 -13.52
N GLU A 100 47.27 -7.84 -12.67
CA GLU A 100 48.33 -8.68 -12.10
C GLU A 100 49.12 -9.45 -13.16
N LEU A 101 48.46 -9.94 -14.21
CA LEU A 101 49.14 -10.58 -15.34
C LEU A 101 49.93 -9.59 -16.20
N ALA A 102 49.39 -8.39 -16.45
CA ALA A 102 50.00 -7.41 -17.36
C ALA A 102 51.06 -6.53 -16.67
N LEU A 103 50.93 -6.27 -15.36
CA LEU A 103 51.79 -5.38 -14.57
C LEU A 103 53.28 -5.71 -14.67
N PRO A 104 53.73 -6.96 -14.53
CA PRO A 104 55.15 -7.30 -14.61
C PRO A 104 55.77 -6.94 -15.96
N GLN A 105 55.03 -7.18 -17.04
CA GLN A 105 55.47 -6.88 -18.41
C GLN A 105 55.52 -5.37 -18.65
N LEU A 106 54.49 -4.65 -18.21
CA LEU A 106 54.41 -3.19 -18.24
C LEU A 106 55.56 -2.54 -17.46
N LEU A 107 55.87 -3.04 -16.26
CA LEU A 107 56.99 -2.55 -15.45
C LEU A 107 58.35 -2.80 -16.12
N ALA A 108 58.52 -3.96 -16.76
CA ALA A 108 59.74 -4.27 -17.51
C ALA A 108 59.90 -3.36 -18.74
N GLU A 109 58.82 -3.07 -19.47
CA GLU A 109 58.83 -2.14 -20.59
C GLU A 109 59.13 -0.70 -20.15
N VAL A 110 58.56 -0.24 -19.04
CA VAL A 110 58.86 1.09 -18.49
C VAL A 110 60.31 1.19 -18.02
N ALA A 111 60.83 0.18 -17.31
CA ALA A 111 62.21 0.16 -16.86
C ALA A 111 63.20 0.16 -18.05
N THR A 112 62.93 -0.62 -19.10
CA THR A 112 63.77 -0.67 -20.30
C THR A 112 63.68 0.60 -21.16
N GLN A 113 62.59 1.36 -21.08
CA GLN A 113 62.51 2.69 -21.69
C GLN A 113 63.25 3.74 -20.87
N ALA A 114 63.19 3.66 -19.53
CA ALA A 114 63.91 4.58 -18.64
C ALA A 114 65.44 4.45 -18.75
N ASP A 115 65.95 3.23 -19.00
CA ASP A 115 67.39 2.98 -19.22
C ASP A 115 67.89 3.43 -20.62
N LYS A 116 66.97 3.75 -21.55
CA LYS A 116 67.30 4.16 -22.93
C LYS A 116 67.16 5.67 -23.18
N GLY A 117 66.72 6.45 -22.18
CA GLY A 117 66.64 7.92 -22.22
C GLY A 117 67.79 8.55 -21.44
#